data_AF-A0A959WDT9-F1
#
_entry.id   AF-A0A959WDT9-F1
#
_cell.length_a   1.000
_cell.length_b   1.000
_cell.length_c   1.000
_cell.angle_alpha   90.00
_cell.angle_beta   90.00
_cell.angle_gamma   90.00
#
_symmetry.space_group_name_H-M   'P 1'
#
loop_
_entity.id
_entity.type
_entity.pdbx_description
1 polymer ?
#
loop_
_entity_poly.entity_id
_entity_poly.type
_entity_poly.pdbx_seq_one_letter_code
_entity_poly.pdbx_strand_id
1 'polypeptide(L)'
;MPGNQKPRRRKHRGTQTGSITRAQRSRPRNRQEAMAQARSRRSGGGGRKGQPVDRRDIPPTWRGAMFRGVIFAALLIPVSLLFGQAIGSAIVLSIVAAAFYVPLGFYTESFFYRRRQQKLAAERARAQAEKQKAKGR
;
A
#
# COMPACT_ATOMS: atom_id res chain seq x y z
N MET A 1 12.80 36.97 37.33
CA MET A 1 11.56 36.25 36.97
C MET A 1 11.68 35.75 35.53
N PRO A 2 11.66 34.43 35.27
CA PRO A 2 11.64 33.94 33.90
C PRO A 2 10.29 34.30 33.26
N GLY A 3 10.36 34.95 32.10
CA GLY A 3 9.24 35.61 31.44
C GLY A 3 8.11 34.67 31.02
N ASN A 4 6.89 35.11 31.28
CA ASN A 4 5.63 34.58 30.78
C ASN A 4 5.47 34.81 29.27
N GLN A 5 6.34 34.21 28.44
CA GLN A 5 6.21 34.30 26.99
C GLN A 5 5.22 33.25 26.49
N LYS A 6 3.98 33.68 26.20
CA LYS A 6 3.02 32.86 25.47
C LYS A 6 3.57 32.53 24.08
N PRO A 7 3.57 31.26 23.64
CA PRO A 7 4.04 30.90 22.31
C PRO A 7 3.18 31.59 21.24
N ARG A 8 3.84 32.25 20.28
CA ARG A 8 3.17 32.98 19.19
C ARG A 8 2.27 32.03 18.38
N ARG A 9 0.95 32.14 18.55
CA ARG A 9 -0.05 31.38 17.79
C ARG A 9 -0.26 32.07 16.44
N ARG A 10 0.09 31.39 15.34
CA ARG A 10 -0.06 31.94 13.98
C ARG A 10 -1.51 31.83 13.49
N LYS A 11 -1.93 32.80 12.67
CA LYS A 11 -3.25 32.85 12.04
C LYS A 11 -3.51 31.58 11.22
N HIS A 12 -4.70 31.01 11.39
CA HIS A 12 -5.15 29.86 10.63
C HIS A 12 -5.24 30.25 9.15
N ARG A 13 -4.56 29.53 8.25
CA ARG A 13 -4.75 29.71 6.81
C ARG A 13 -5.95 28.89 6.37
N GLY A 14 -7.10 29.54 6.30
CA GLY A 14 -8.34 29.03 5.72
C GLY A 14 -9.28 30.19 5.44
N THR A 15 -10.03 30.11 4.34
CA THR A 15 -11.19 30.97 4.12
C THR A 15 -12.33 30.52 5.02
N GLN A 16 -13.19 31.45 5.46
CA GLN A 16 -14.36 31.18 6.30
C GLN A 16 -15.31 30.13 5.67
N THR A 17 -15.25 29.96 4.35
CA THR A 17 -16.06 29.03 3.54
C THR A 17 -15.35 27.72 3.20
N GLY A 18 -14.17 27.44 3.77
CA GLY A 18 -13.52 26.14 3.64
C GLY A 18 -13.18 25.72 2.21
N SER A 19 -12.23 26.39 1.56
CA SER A 19 -11.27 25.71 0.67
C SER A 19 -10.21 26.66 0.11
N ILE A 20 -8.95 26.42 0.48
CA ILE A 20 -7.81 26.65 -0.40
C ILE A 20 -6.99 25.36 -0.39
N THR A 21 -7.30 24.44 -1.30
CA THR A 21 -6.43 23.31 -1.64
C THR A 21 -5.77 23.58 -2.99
N ARG A 22 -4.68 24.34 -2.96
CA ARG A 22 -3.62 24.40 -3.99
C ARG A 22 -2.44 25.06 -3.26
N ALA A 23 -1.27 24.48 -3.08
CA ALA A 23 -0.61 23.47 -3.86
C ALA A 23 0.52 22.82 -3.02
N GLN A 24 0.82 21.56 -3.37
CA GLN A 24 2.16 21.00 -3.54
C GLN A 24 3.11 20.87 -2.32
N ARG A 25 3.35 19.59 -1.97
CA ARG A 25 4.64 19.05 -1.48
C ARG A 25 5.38 19.88 -0.41
N SER A 26 4.71 20.32 0.64
CA SER A 26 5.41 20.97 1.77
C SER A 26 6.19 19.96 2.60
N ARG A 27 7.43 20.33 2.98
CA ARG A 27 8.21 19.68 4.04
C ARG A 27 7.33 19.59 5.30
N PRO A 28 7.25 18.43 5.98
CA PRO A 28 6.37 18.26 7.13
C PRO A 28 6.71 19.28 8.23
N ARG A 29 5.70 19.91 8.82
CA ARG A 29 5.89 20.99 9.81
C ARG A 29 6.22 20.46 11.20
N ASN A 30 5.85 19.22 11.50
CA ASN A 30 6.18 18.55 12.75
C ASN A 30 6.46 17.05 12.53
N ARG A 31 7.01 16.38 13.55
CA ARG A 31 7.37 14.96 13.49
C ARG A 31 6.15 14.06 13.26
N GLN A 32 4.99 14.44 13.77
CA GLN A 32 3.74 13.69 13.62
C GLN A 32 3.20 13.75 12.18
N GLU A 33 3.24 14.91 11.53
CA GLU A 33 2.89 15.14 10.14
C GLU A 33 3.92 14.48 9.21
N ALA A 34 5.20 14.45 9.60
CA ALA A 34 6.22 13.67 8.89
C ALA A 34 5.91 12.17 8.93
N MET A 35 5.54 11.64 10.10
CA MET A 35 5.13 10.24 10.25
C MET A 35 3.84 9.92 9.48
N ALA A 36 2.85 10.83 9.49
CA ALA A 36 1.61 10.67 8.73
C ALA A 36 1.87 10.74 7.21
N GLN A 37 2.73 11.64 6.77
CA GLN A 37 3.14 11.77 5.37
C GLN A 37 4.00 10.57 4.92
N ALA A 38 4.84 10.02 5.80
CA ALA A 38 5.58 8.79 5.54
C ALA A 38 4.67 7.55 5.49
N ARG A 39 3.71 7.43 6.42
CA ARG A 39 2.71 6.34 6.42
C ARG A 39 1.84 6.37 5.17
N SER A 40 1.36 7.53 4.77
CA SER A 40 0.57 7.69 3.53
C SER A 40 1.41 7.38 2.26
N ARG A 41 2.69 7.77 2.21
CA ARG A 41 3.58 7.40 1.09
C ARG A 41 3.91 5.90 1.06
N ARG A 42 4.15 5.29 2.22
CA ARG A 42 4.48 3.85 2.34
C ARG A 42 3.29 2.95 2.04
N SER A 43 2.07 3.50 2.07
CA SER A 43 0.82 2.80 1.75
C SER A 43 0.53 2.63 0.25
N GLY A 44 1.33 3.23 -0.65
CA GLY A 44 1.39 2.84 -2.07
C GLY A 44 0.10 3.01 -2.88
N GLY A 45 0.04 4.09 -3.65
CA GLY A 45 -0.63 4.14 -4.97
C GLY A 45 -2.13 3.88 -5.07
N GLY A 46 -2.93 4.95 -5.18
CA GLY A 46 -4.27 4.89 -5.82
C GLY A 46 -5.46 5.37 -4.99
N GLY A 47 -5.29 5.67 -3.70
CA GLY A 47 -6.37 6.17 -2.84
C GLY A 47 -6.48 7.70 -2.82
N ARG A 48 -7.72 8.19 -2.64
CA ARG A 48 -8.03 9.61 -2.38
C ARG A 48 -7.13 10.16 -1.26
N LYS A 49 -6.55 11.35 -1.49
CA LYS A 49 -5.63 12.06 -0.58
C LYS A 49 -6.14 12.02 0.87
N GLY A 50 -5.46 11.28 1.75
CA GLY A 50 -5.72 11.28 3.20
C GLY A 50 -6.21 9.96 3.79
N GLN A 51 -6.57 8.96 2.97
CA GLN A 51 -6.93 7.62 3.48
C GLN A 51 -5.71 6.69 3.40
N PRO A 52 -5.35 5.95 4.47
CA PRO A 52 -4.36 4.88 4.36
C PRO A 52 -4.88 3.87 3.33
N VAL A 53 -4.18 3.73 2.20
CA VAL A 53 -4.49 2.69 1.22
C VAL A 53 -4.08 1.38 1.88
N ASP A 54 -5.02 0.48 2.14
CA ASP A 54 -4.64 -0.83 2.65
C ASP A 54 -3.79 -1.50 1.56
N ARG A 55 -2.63 -2.08 1.92
CA ARG A 55 -1.73 -2.74 0.94
C ARG A 55 -2.45 -3.79 0.10
N ARG A 56 -3.53 -4.33 0.65
CA ARG A 56 -4.45 -5.30 0.02
C ARG A 56 -5.34 -4.70 -1.09
N ASP A 57 -5.39 -3.37 -1.23
CA ASP A 57 -6.10 -2.66 -2.31
C ASP A 57 -5.20 -2.29 -3.50
N ILE A 58 -3.89 -2.54 -3.38
CA ILE A 58 -2.93 -2.32 -4.46
C ILE A 58 -3.14 -3.45 -5.49
N PRO A 59 -3.34 -3.13 -6.79
CA PRO A 59 -3.50 -4.15 -7.80
C PRO A 59 -2.24 -5.03 -7.88
N PRO A 60 -2.37 -6.37 -7.97
CA PRO A 60 -1.23 -7.25 -8.11
C PRO A 60 -0.52 -6.94 -9.43
N THR A 61 0.80 -6.74 -9.35
CA THR A 61 1.63 -6.46 -10.53
C THR A 61 2.48 -7.68 -10.84
N TRP A 62 2.58 -8.01 -12.13
CA TRP A 62 3.50 -9.04 -12.64
C TRP A 62 4.94 -8.79 -12.20
N ARG A 63 5.35 -7.52 -12.18
CA ARG A 63 6.68 -7.10 -11.72
C ARG A 63 6.92 -7.45 -10.24
N GLY A 64 5.91 -7.28 -9.38
CA GLY A 64 6.02 -7.66 -7.96
C GLY A 64 6.13 -9.17 -7.75
N ALA A 65 5.37 -9.96 -8.52
CA ALA A 65 5.45 -11.42 -8.50
C ALA A 65 6.82 -11.93 -8.96
N MET A 66 7.38 -11.34 -10.04
CA MET A 66 8.73 -11.66 -10.53
C MET A 66 9.81 -11.38 -9.49
N PHE A 67 9.81 -10.20 -8.84
CA PHE A 67 10.79 -9.89 -7.78
C PHE A 67 10.71 -10.87 -6.61
N ARG A 68 9.49 -11.23 -6.18
CA ARG A 68 9.30 -12.22 -5.12
C ARG A 68 9.78 -13.61 -5.54
N GLY A 69 9.55 -14.01 -6.79
CA GLY A 69 10.06 -15.26 -7.33
C GLY A 69 11.59 -15.33 -7.39
N VAL A 70 12.25 -14.23 -7.78
CA VAL A 70 13.72 -14.15 -7.76
C VAL A 70 14.26 -14.26 -6.34
N ILE A 71 13.63 -13.61 -5.36
CA ILE A 71 14.00 -13.74 -3.95
C ILE A 71 13.83 -15.19 -3.48
N PHE A 72 12.74 -15.84 -3.88
CA PHE A 72 12.47 -17.24 -3.52
C PHE A 72 13.51 -18.18 -4.14
N ALA A 73 13.87 -17.98 -5.41
CA ALA A 73 14.91 -18.72 -6.11
C ALA A 73 16.26 -18.57 -5.40
N ALA A 74 16.63 -17.33 -5.04
CA ALA A 74 17.85 -17.04 -4.31
C ALA A 74 17.88 -17.71 -2.92
N LEU A 75 16.73 -17.82 -2.26
CA LEU A 75 16.60 -18.50 -0.96
C LEU A 75 16.69 -20.03 -1.07
N LEU A 76 16.26 -20.60 -2.18
CA LEU A 76 16.28 -22.06 -2.42
C LEU A 76 17.68 -22.62 -2.66
N ILE A 77 18.60 -21.81 -3.19
CA ILE A 77 19.99 -22.22 -3.45
C ILE A 77 20.71 -22.68 -2.16
N PRO A 78 20.78 -21.89 -1.07
CA PRO A 78 21.44 -22.33 0.17
C PRO A 78 20.69 -23.49 0.86
N VAL A 79 19.37 -23.55 0.74
CA VAL A 79 18.58 -24.68 1.27
C VAL A 79 18.98 -25.97 0.55
N SER A 80 19.05 -25.96 -0.78
CA SER A 80 19.43 -27.13 -1.58
C SER A 80 20.87 -27.58 -1.31
N LEU A 81 21.78 -26.62 -1.09
CA LEU A 81 23.16 -26.90 -0.68
C LEU A 81 23.23 -27.60 0.69
N LEU A 82 22.35 -27.23 1.62
CA LEU A 82 22.26 -27.87 2.94
C LEU A 82 21.84 -29.33 2.85
N PHE A 83 21.10 -29.71 1.80
CA PHE A 83 20.71 -31.10 1.51
C PHE A 83 21.77 -31.87 0.70
N GLY A 84 22.97 -31.32 0.49
CA GLY A 84 24.07 -31.99 -0.20
C GLY A 84 23.92 -32.07 -1.72
N GLN A 85 23.04 -31.27 -2.31
CA GLN A 85 22.94 -31.16 -3.77
C GLN A 85 24.16 -30.44 -4.36
N ALA A 86 24.63 -30.90 -5.52
CA ALA A 86 25.63 -30.18 -6.29
C ALA A 86 25.13 -28.77 -6.65
N ILE A 87 26.03 -27.78 -6.66
CA ILE A 87 25.67 -26.38 -6.96
C ILE A 87 24.87 -26.26 -8.27
N GLY A 88 25.27 -27.02 -9.30
CA GLY A 88 24.58 -27.02 -10.60
C GLY A 88 23.12 -27.50 -10.51
N SER A 89 22.87 -28.62 -9.81
CA SER A 89 21.52 -29.16 -9.67
C SER A 89 20.65 -28.29 -8.77
N ALA A 90 21.22 -27.70 -7.72
CA ALA A 90 20.54 -26.72 -6.86
C ALA A 90 20.08 -25.48 -7.63
N ILE A 91 20.91 -24.94 -8.53
CA ILE A 91 20.56 -23.79 -9.37
C ILE A 91 19.42 -24.15 -10.33
N VAL A 92 19.52 -25.30 -11.02
CA VAL A 92 18.47 -25.75 -11.96
C VAL A 92 17.14 -25.96 -11.24
N LEU A 93 17.14 -26.66 -10.11
CA LEU A 93 15.94 -26.87 -9.28
C LEU A 93 15.32 -25.55 -8.82
N SER A 94 16.14 -24.60 -8.37
CA SER A 94 15.66 -23.29 -7.91
C SER A 94 15.03 -22.48 -9.04
N ILE A 95 15.59 -22.52 -10.25
CA ILE A 95 15.04 -21.83 -11.42
C ILE A 95 13.72 -22.45 -11.84
N VAL A 96 13.66 -23.79 -11.94
CA VAL A 96 12.42 -24.50 -12.30
C VAL A 96 11.33 -24.21 -11.27
N ALA A 97 11.64 -24.32 -9.98
CA ALA A 97 10.69 -24.00 -8.91
C ALA A 97 10.19 -22.54 -9.00
N ALA A 98 11.08 -21.58 -9.26
CA ALA A 98 10.70 -20.18 -9.42
C ALA A 98 9.82 -19.95 -10.65
N ALA A 99 10.10 -20.64 -11.76
CA ALA A 99 9.29 -20.55 -12.98
C ALA A 99 7.84 -21.01 -12.75
N PHE A 100 7.61 -21.99 -11.87
CA PHE A 100 6.26 -22.39 -11.45
C PHE A 100 5.69 -21.47 -10.34
N TYR A 101 6.52 -21.02 -9.41
CA TYR A 101 6.09 -20.21 -8.28
C TYR A 101 5.61 -18.82 -8.68
N VAL A 102 6.28 -18.18 -9.65
CA VAL A 102 5.90 -16.83 -10.10
C VAL A 102 4.48 -16.75 -10.68
N PRO A 103 4.08 -17.57 -11.67
CA PRO A 103 2.72 -17.55 -12.18
C PRO A 103 1.72 -17.94 -11.10
N LEU A 104 2.02 -18.96 -10.28
CA LEU A 104 1.13 -19.38 -9.20
C LEU A 104 0.91 -18.27 -8.15
N GLY A 105 1.97 -17.56 -7.78
CA GLY A 105 1.92 -16.40 -6.89
C GLY A 105 1.11 -15.25 -7.49
N PHE A 106 1.25 -14.98 -8.78
CA PHE A 106 0.46 -13.97 -9.46
C PHE A 106 -1.04 -14.31 -9.49
N TYR A 107 -1.38 -15.57 -9.78
CA TYR A 107 -2.77 -16.03 -9.83
C TYR A 107 -3.44 -15.98 -8.46
N THR A 108 -2.76 -16.46 -7.41
CA THR A 108 -3.28 -16.44 -6.04
C THR A 108 -3.55 -15.01 -5.58
N GLU A 109 -2.61 -14.08 -5.80
CA GLU A 109 -2.79 -12.68 -5.40
C GLU A 109 -3.90 -11.98 -6.22
N SER A 110 -4.03 -12.31 -7.50
CA SER A 110 -5.13 -11.85 -8.37
C SER A 110 -6.50 -12.36 -7.91
N PHE A 111 -6.58 -13.61 -7.48
CA PHE A 111 -7.81 -14.20 -6.96
C PHE A 111 -8.28 -13.49 -5.68
N PHE A 112 -7.37 -13.31 -4.71
CA PHE A 112 -7.67 -12.61 -3.46
C PHE A 112 -8.05 -11.14 -3.70
N TYR A 113 -7.35 -10.47 -4.62
CA TYR A 113 -7.66 -9.09 -5.01
C TYR A 113 -9.09 -8.98 -5.58
N ARG A 114 -9.46 -9.84 -6.54
CA ARG A 114 -10.80 -9.86 -7.14
C ARG A 114 -11.90 -10.08 -6.10
N ARG A 115 -11.70 -11.06 -5.20
CA ARG A 115 -12.65 -11.35 -4.11
C ARG A 115 -12.86 -10.15 -3.18
N ARG A 116 -11.79 -9.38 -2.90
CA ARG A 116 -11.89 -8.18 -2.06
C ARG A 116 -12.58 -7.03 -2.77
N GLN A 117 -12.28 -6.80 -4.06
CA GLN A 117 -12.93 -5.76 -4.86
C GLN A 117 -14.45 -5.97 -4.93
N GLN A 118 -14.92 -7.22 -5.03
CA GLN A 118 -16.35 -7.53 -5.01
C GLN A 118 -17.02 -7.11 -3.68
N LYS A 119 -16.36 -7.36 -2.54
CA LYS A 119 -16.88 -6.93 -1.22
C LYS A 119 -16.94 -5.40 -1.11
N LEU A 120 -15.88 -4.71 -1.53
CA LEU A 120 -15.81 -3.25 -1.54
C LEU A 120 -16.86 -2.63 -2.47
N ALA A 121 -17.12 -3.24 -3.63
CA ALA A 121 -18.16 -2.80 -4.54
C ALA A 121 -19.56 -2.93 -3.91
N ALA A 122 -19.84 -4.04 -3.23
CA ALA A 122 -21.10 -4.26 -2.52
C ALA A 122 -21.32 -3.25 -1.38
N GLU A 123 -20.29 -2.95 -0.58
CA GLU A 123 -20.36 -1.92 0.46
C GLU A 123 -20.62 -0.53 -0.12
N ARG A 124 -19.95 -0.16 -1.22
CA ARG A 124 -20.18 1.11 -1.91
C ARG A 124 -21.60 1.21 -2.45
N ALA A 125 -22.14 0.14 -3.02
CA ALA A 125 -23.52 0.10 -3.51
C ALA A 125 -24.54 0.31 -2.37
N ARG A 126 -24.32 -0.35 -1.21
CA ARG A 126 -25.15 -0.16 -0.01
C ARG A 126 -25.12 1.29 0.49
N ALA A 127 -23.92 1.87 0.62
CA ALA A 127 -23.76 3.25 1.05
C ALA A 127 -24.38 4.27 0.07
N GLN A 128 -24.37 3.97 -1.24
CA GLN A 128 -25.06 4.80 -2.24
C GLN A 128 -26.58 4.68 -2.13
N ALA A 129 -27.11 3.47 -1.93
CA ALA A 129 -28.54 3.25 -1.72
C ALA A 129 -29.06 3.96 -0.46
N GLU A 130 -28.31 3.95 0.64
CA GLU A 130 -28.64 4.69 1.86
C GLU A 130 -28.69 6.21 1.62
N LYS A 131 -27.70 6.75 0.90
CA LYS A 131 -27.68 8.18 0.55
C LYS A 131 -28.83 8.59 -0.37
N GLN A 132 -29.21 7.73 -1.31
CA GLN A 132 -30.36 7.99 -2.19
C GLN A 132 -31.68 7.98 -1.39
N LYS A 133 -31.86 7.01 -0.48
CA LYS A 133 -33.02 6.97 0.42
C LYS A 133 -33.10 8.21 1.33
N ALA A 134 -31.97 8.67 1.85
CA ALA A 134 -31.91 9.86 2.70
C ALA A 134 -32.17 11.17 1.94
N LYS A 135 -31.93 11.22 0.63
CA LYS A 135 -32.16 12.41 -0.21
C LYS A 135 -33.58 12.48 -0.78
N GLY A 136 -34.27 11.36 -0.87
CA GLY A 136 -35.65 11.26 -1.36
C GLY A 136 -36.74 11.41 -0.29
N ARG A 137 -36.36 11.77 0.94
CA ARG A 137 -37.25 12.00 2.09
C ARG A 137 -37.09 13.44 2.55
#